data_AF-A0A317Z7G7-F1
#
_entry.id   AF-A0A317Z7G7-F1
#
_cell.length_a   1.000
_cell.length_b   1.000
_cell.length_c   1.000
_cell.angle_alpha   90.00
_cell.angle_beta   90.00
_cell.angle_gamma   90.00
#
_symmetry.space_group_name_H-M   'P 1'
#
loop_
_entity.id
_entity.type
_entity.pdbx_description
1 polymer ?
#
loop_
_entity_poly.entity_id
_entity_poly.type
_entity_poly.pdbx_seq_one_letter_code
_entity_poly.pdbx_strand_id
1 'polypeptide(L)'
;LISTGGSSITAVEALQEAGAEVLGVVAIFTYGLNKAGETFKAAGVPFYTLSNYDELIEVAREEDQISEDDIQTLVEWRNQL
;
A
#
# COMPACT_ATOMS: atom_id res chain seq x y z
N LEU A 1 2.69 3.89 6.00
CA LEU A 1 3.07 3.38 4.67
C LEU A 1 2.65 1.92 4.60
N ILE A 2 1.95 1.52 3.54
CA ILE A 2 1.64 0.10 3.27
C ILE A 2 2.54 -0.40 2.14
N SER A 3 3.51 -1.25 2.49
CA SER A 3 4.26 -2.09 1.54
C SER A 3 3.59 -3.47 1.46
N THR A 4 4.12 -4.52 2.08
CA THR A 4 3.50 -5.86 2.10
C THR A 4 2.30 -6.00 3.06
N GLY A 5 2.03 -4.97 3.86
CA GLY A 5 0.99 -4.97 4.90
C GLY A 5 1.35 -5.67 6.22
N GLY A 6 2.50 -6.37 6.29
CA GLY A 6 2.85 -7.20 7.45
C GLY A 6 2.91 -6.46 8.79
N SER A 7 3.60 -5.31 8.83
CA SER A 7 3.70 -4.52 10.07
C SER A 7 2.36 -3.98 10.57
N SER A 8 1.45 -3.65 9.64
CA SER A 8 0.09 -3.25 9.98
C SER A 8 -0.71 -4.40 10.57
N ILE A 9 -0.60 -5.60 9.98
CA ILE A 9 -1.30 -6.78 10.52
C ILE A 9 -0.76 -7.18 11.90
N THR A 10 0.55 -7.12 12.13
CA THR A 10 1.08 -7.36 13.49
C THR A 10 0.48 -6.39 14.53
N ALA A 11 0.29 -5.12 14.17
CA ALA A 11 -0.36 -4.16 15.07
C ALA A 11 -1.86 -4.45 15.27
N VAL A 12 -2.55 -4.85 14.20
CA VAL A 12 -3.96 -5.27 14.24
C VAL A 12 -4.14 -6.48 15.17
N GLU A 13 -3.30 -7.51 15.01
CA GLU A 13 -3.33 -8.73 15.83
C GLU A 13 -3.14 -8.40 17.31
N ALA A 14 -2.14 -7.57 17.64
CA ALA A 14 -1.90 -7.15 19.02
C ALA A 14 -3.09 -6.39 19.64
N LEU A 15 -3.80 -5.57 18.86
CA LEU A 15 -5.01 -4.87 19.32
C LEU A 15 -6.17 -5.84 19.52
N GLN A 16 -6.36 -6.80 18.61
CA GLN A 16 -7.40 -7.83 18.73
C GLN A 16 -7.15 -8.76 19.93
N GLU A 17 -5.90 -9.15 20.18
CA GLU A 17 -5.50 -9.92 21.36
C GLU A 17 -5.80 -9.18 22.67
N ALA A 18 -5.68 -7.84 22.65
CA ALA A 18 -6.06 -6.97 23.78
C ALA A 18 -7.59 -6.77 23.90
N GLY A 19 -8.40 -7.39 23.04
CA GLY A 19 -9.86 -7.31 23.04
C GLY A 19 -10.44 -6.11 22.30
N ALA A 20 -9.65 -5.40 21.50
CA ALA A 20 -10.14 -4.29 20.70
C ALA A 20 -10.84 -4.79 19.41
N GLU A 21 -11.93 -4.12 19.03
CA GLU A 21 -12.52 -4.27 17.70
C GLU A 21 -11.76 -3.38 16.71
N VAL A 22 -11.01 -3.99 15.81
CA VAL A 22 -10.25 -3.26 14.78
C VAL A 22 -11.11 -3.07 13.54
N LEU A 23 -11.53 -1.82 13.30
CA LEU A 23 -12.40 -1.48 12.17
C LEU A 23 -11.67 -1.47 10.82
N GLY A 24 -10.36 -1.23 10.82
CA GLY A 24 -9.56 -1.11 9.60
C GLY A 24 -8.25 -0.37 9.83
N VAL A 25 -7.43 -0.29 8.78
CA VAL A 25 -6.16 0.45 8.77
C VAL A 25 -6.23 1.60 7.78
N VAL A 26 -5.80 2.79 8.20
CA VAL A 26 -5.63 3.93 7.29
C VAL A 26 -4.17 4.33 7.26
N ALA A 27 -3.62 4.55 6.07
CA ALA A 27 -2.24 4.99 5.88
C ALA A 27 -2.14 6.19 4.94
N ILE A 28 -1.04 6.93 5.02
CA ILE A 28 -0.79 8.05 4.11
C ILE A 28 -0.59 7.53 2.67
N PHE A 29 0.16 6.44 2.51
CA PHE A 29 0.64 5.99 1.20
C PHE A 29 0.71 4.46 1.12
N THR A 30 0.55 3.91 -0.08
CA THR A 30 0.81 2.50 -0.41
C THR A 30 1.61 2.37 -1.70
N TYR A 31 2.47 1.35 -1.77
CA TYR A 31 3.11 0.93 -3.02
C TYR A 31 2.16 0.21 -3.98
N GLY A 32 0.95 -0.17 -3.56
CA GLY A 32 0.00 -0.87 -4.43
C GLY A 32 0.41 -2.33 -4.74
N LEU A 33 1.25 -2.96 -3.91
CA LEU A 33 1.69 -4.34 -4.13
C LEU A 33 0.53 -5.33 -3.94
N ASN A 34 0.42 -6.32 -4.82
CA ASN A 34 -0.57 -7.40 -4.71
C ASN A 34 -0.49 -8.11 -3.34
N LYS A 35 0.74 -8.28 -2.85
CA LYS A 35 1.03 -8.85 -1.52
C LYS A 35 0.27 -8.15 -0.39
N ALA A 36 0.12 -6.83 -0.45
CA ALA A 36 -0.60 -6.06 0.57
C ALA A 36 -2.07 -6.46 0.60
N GLY A 37 -2.71 -6.49 -0.58
CA GLY A 37 -4.11 -6.88 -0.73
C GLY A 37 -4.38 -8.29 -0.23
N GLU A 38 -3.49 -9.24 -0.53
CA GLU A 38 -3.56 -10.61 -0.01
C GLU A 38 -3.46 -10.64 1.52
N THR A 39 -2.47 -9.95 2.09
CA THR A 39 -2.22 -9.89 3.53
C THR A 39 -3.44 -9.36 4.29
N PHE A 40 -4.00 -8.22 3.85
CA PHE A 40 -5.18 -7.62 4.49
C PHE A 40 -6.45 -8.46 4.29
N LYS A 41 -6.63 -9.05 3.10
CA LYS A 41 -7.75 -9.96 2.83
C LYS A 41 -7.69 -11.21 3.72
N ALA A 42 -6.50 -11.79 3.90
CA ALA A 42 -6.31 -12.96 4.77
C ALA A 42 -6.60 -12.64 6.24
N ALA A 43 -6.24 -11.45 6.71
CA ALA A 43 -6.55 -10.97 8.06
C ALA A 43 -8.03 -10.54 8.24
N GLY A 44 -8.80 -10.42 7.17
CA GLY A 44 -10.18 -9.94 7.21
C GLY A 44 -10.30 -8.47 7.62
N VAL A 45 -9.25 -7.67 7.43
CA VAL A 45 -9.19 -6.25 7.85
C VAL A 45 -9.10 -5.35 6.63
N PRO A 46 -10.01 -4.38 6.45
CA PRO A 46 -9.92 -3.44 5.34
C PRO A 46 -8.80 -2.43 5.57
N PHE A 47 -8.21 -1.94 4.48
CA PHE A 47 -7.31 -0.79 4.54
C PHE A 47 -7.61 0.25 3.48
N TYR A 48 -7.25 1.49 3.79
CA TYR A 48 -7.43 2.65 2.93
C TYR A 48 -6.17 3.52 2.95
N THR A 49 -5.88 4.21 1.86
CA THR A 49 -4.76 5.16 1.80
C THR A 49 -5.17 6.53 1.27
N LEU A 50 -4.49 7.58 1.73
CA LEU A 50 -4.68 8.94 1.23
C LEU A 50 -4.13 9.10 -0.19
N SER A 51 -3.03 8.43 -0.51
CA SER A 51 -2.41 8.39 -1.84
C SER A 51 -1.80 7.00 -2.10
N ASN A 52 -1.34 6.77 -3.32
CA ASN A 52 -0.78 5.52 -3.79
C ASN A 52 0.35 5.77 -4.80
N TYR A 53 1.08 4.70 -5.14
CA TYR A 53 2.22 4.77 -6.04
C TYR A 53 1.89 5.23 -7.45
N ASP A 54 0.72 4.86 -7.96
CA ASP A 54 0.32 5.19 -9.33
C ASP A 54 0.08 6.70 -9.45
N GLU A 55 -0.59 7.28 -8.47
CA GLU A 55 -0.77 8.72 -8.37
C GLU A 55 0.58 9.46 -8.23
N LEU A 56 1.51 8.90 -7.44
CA LEU A 56 2.82 9.52 -7.23
C LEU A 56 3.63 9.61 -8.52
N ILE A 57 3.71 8.52 -9.29
CA ILE A 57 4.50 8.49 -10.53
C ILE A 57 3.84 9.33 -11.62
N GLU A 58 2.51 9.41 -11.65
CA GLU A 58 1.79 10.28 -12.58
C GLU A 58 2.09 11.76 -12.29
N VAL A 59 2.01 12.18 -11.02
CA VAL A 59 2.36 13.55 -10.61
C VAL A 59 3.84 13.84 -10.87
N ALA A 60 4.75 12.90 -10.59
CA ALA A 60 6.18 13.07 -10.85
C ALA A 60 6.47 13.29 -12.35
N ARG A 61 5.71 12.64 -13.23
CA ARG A 61 5.77 12.88 -14.67
C ARG A 61 5.21 14.24 -15.05
N GLU A 62 4.06 14.63 -14.50
CA GLU A 62 3.47 15.97 -14.73
C GLU A 62 4.39 17.11 -14.27
N GLU A 63 5.22 16.87 -13.26
CA GLU A 63 6.23 17.80 -12.75
C GLU A 63 7.59 17.69 -13.46
N ASP A 64 7.68 16.96 -14.58
CA ASP A 64 8.91 16.72 -15.36
C ASP A 64 10.07 16.11 -14.52
N GLN A 65 9.77 15.45 -13.40
CA GLN A 65 10.78 14.78 -12.55
C GLN A 65 11.20 13.42 -13.11
N ILE A 66 10.30 12.77 -13.87
CA ILE A 66 10.53 11.52 -14.58
C ILE A 66 9.93 11.60 -15.98
N SER A 67 10.43 10.76 -16.89
CA SER A 67 9.91 10.65 -18.26
C SER A 67 8.79 9.61 -18.38
N GLU A 68 8.06 9.63 -19.50
CA GLU A 68 7.08 8.60 -19.83
C GLU A 68 7.71 7.19 -19.88
N ASP A 69 8.94 7.07 -20.37
CA ASP A 69 9.65 5.78 -20.43
C ASP A 69 10.01 5.27 -19.01
N ASP A 70 10.21 6.18 -18.05
CA ASP A 70 10.44 5.82 -16.64
C ASP A 70 9.17 5.25 -16.00
N ILE A 71 7.98 5.77 -16.33
CA ILE A 71 6.69 5.25 -15.81
C ILE A 71 6.57 3.76 -16.10
N GLN A 72 6.83 3.34 -17.33
CA GLN A 72 6.72 1.93 -17.71
C GLN A 72 7.63 1.05 -16.86
N THR A 73 8.89 1.47 -16.67
CA THR A 73 9.86 0.74 -15.84
C THR A 73 9.42 0.68 -14.38
N LEU A 74 8.88 1.76 -13.83
CA LEU A 74 8.42 1.85 -12.44
C LEU A 74 7.17 0.99 -12.19
N VAL A 75 6.23 0.96 -13.14
CA VAL A 75 5.05 0.09 -13.07
C VAL A 75 5.44 -1.38 -13.16
N GLU A 76 6.36 -1.73 -14.07
CA GLU A 76 6.88 -3.10 -14.19
C GLU A 76 7.60 -3.54 -12.92
N TRP A 77 8.47 -2.69 -12.36
CA TRP A 77 9.14 -2.95 -11.09
C TRP A 77 8.14 -3.26 -9.99
N ARG A 78 7.11 -2.42 -9.82
CA ARG A 78 6.05 -2.63 -8.81
C ARG A 78 5.30 -3.95 -9.04
N ASN A 79 4.99 -4.30 -10.28
CA ASN A 79 4.23 -5.51 -10.61
C ASN A 79 5.00 -6.82 -10.40
N GLN A 80 6.33 -6.75 -10.31
CA GLN A 80 7.20 -7.90 -10.03
C GLN A 80 7.42 -8.15 -8.54
N LEU A 81 6.87 -7.30 -7.66
CA LEU A 81 6.95 -7.38 -6.20
C LEU A 81 5.66 -7.92 -5.58
#